data_AF-A0A7J2KCW0-F1
#
_entry.id   AF-A0A7J2KCW0-F1
#
_cell.length_a   1.000
_cell.length_b   1.000
_cell.length_c   1.000
_cell.angle_alpha   90.00
_cell.angle_beta   90.00
_cell.angle_gamma   90.00
#
_symmetry.space_group_name_H-M   'P 1'
#
loop_
_entity.id
_entity.type
_entity.pdbx_description
1 polymer ?
#
loop_
_entity_poly.entity_id
_entity_poly.type
_entity_poly.pdbx_seq_one_letter_code
_entity_poly.pdbx_strand_id
1 'polypeptide(L)'
;MIHVKNIFLAILLLTTLVTSYTLLAEPKQKLYAKTKVILDNLSRPAIENIDKQGRIYFTTYDTLDLNKFTLERFDPITGKVEELVKIQPCRIREGREIH
;
A
#
# COMPACT_ATOMS: atom_id res chain seq x y z
N MET A 1 46.04 -35.25 28.10
CA MET A 1 45.78 -34.96 26.66
C MET A 1 44.39 -35.40 26.17
N ILE A 2 43.71 -36.33 26.84
CA ILE A 2 42.37 -36.84 26.44
C ILE A 2 41.24 -35.83 26.73
N HIS A 3 41.31 -35.08 27.84
CA HIS A 3 40.28 -34.09 28.20
C HIS A 3 40.12 -32.94 27.19
N VAL A 4 41.22 -32.47 26.60
CA VAL A 4 41.18 -31.35 25.64
C VAL A 4 40.51 -31.76 24.32
N LYS A 5 40.72 -33.00 23.86
CA LYS A 5 40.05 -33.54 22.66
C LYS A 5 38.54 -33.66 22.87
N ASN A 6 38.09 -34.09 24.04
CA ASN A 6 36.66 -34.22 24.34
C ASN A 6 35.96 -32.86 24.44
N ILE A 7 36.63 -31.85 24.98
CA ILE A 7 36.12 -30.47 25.01
C ILE A 7 36.01 -29.91 23.58
N PHE A 8 37.03 -30.12 22.74
CA PHE A 8 37.01 -29.65 21.37
C PHE A 8 35.89 -30.30 20.54
N LEU A 9 35.67 -31.61 20.72
CA LEU A 9 34.59 -32.34 20.05
C LEU A 9 33.19 -31.83 20.48
N ALA A 10 33.01 -31.54 21.78
CA ALA A 10 31.76 -31.00 22.29
C ALA A 10 31.45 -29.61 21.71
N ILE A 11 32.46 -28.74 21.57
CA ILE A 11 32.29 -27.42 20.97
C ILE A 11 31.92 -27.54 19.49
N LEU A 12 32.57 -28.46 18.75
CA LEU A 12 32.29 -28.69 17.33
C LEU A 12 30.86 -29.22 17.09
N LEU A 13 30.37 -30.11 17.97
CA LEU A 13 28.98 -30.59 17.92
C LEU A 13 27.98 -29.47 18.23
N LEU A 14 28.29 -28.59 19.17
CA LEU A 14 27.40 -27.49 19.53
C LEU A 14 27.28 -26.46 18.40
N THR A 15 28.38 -26.13 17.71
CA THR A 15 28.37 -25.14 16.62
C THR A 15 27.61 -25.64 15.39
N THR A 16 27.77 -26.92 15.04
CA THR A 16 27.03 -27.58 13.94
C THR A 16 25.53 -27.68 14.23
N LEU A 17 25.17 -27.94 15.49
CA LEU A 17 23.77 -27.97 15.91
C LEU A 17 23.14 -26.57 15.80
N VAL A 18 23.79 -25.51 16.30
CA VAL A 18 23.27 -24.13 16.22
C VAL A 18 23.09 -23.66 14.78
N THR A 19 24.03 -23.97 13.88
CA THR A 19 23.92 -23.59 12.46
C THR A 19 22.75 -24.26 11.77
N SER A 20 22.44 -25.52 12.11
CA SER A 20 21.28 -26.22 11.53
C SER A 20 19.94 -25.56 11.89
N TYR A 21 19.79 -25.01 13.10
CA TYR A 21 18.56 -24.32 13.50
C TYR A 21 18.35 -22.98 12.79
N THR A 22 19.44 -22.29 12.41
CA THR A 22 19.32 -21.01 11.67
C THR A 22 18.91 -21.20 10.21
N LEU A 23 19.27 -22.33 9.60
CA LEU A 23 18.93 -22.65 8.20
C LEU A 23 17.49 -23.15 8.03
N LEU A 24 16.89 -23.71 9.08
CA LEU A 24 15.49 -24.17 9.11
C LEU A 24 14.48 -23.05 9.40
N ALA A 25 14.95 -21.84 9.72
CA ALA A 25 14.10 -20.66 9.75
C ALA A 25 13.80 -20.25 8.30
N GLU A 26 12.95 -21.02 7.62
CA GLU A 26 12.45 -20.66 6.30
C GLU A 26 11.89 -19.23 6.37
N PRO A 27 12.27 -18.34 5.43
CA PRO A 27 11.67 -17.03 5.37
C PRO A 27 10.19 -17.27 5.15
N LYS A 28 9.34 -16.90 6.12
CA LYS A 28 7.89 -16.99 6.01
C LYS A 28 7.49 -16.30 4.71
N GLN A 29 7.31 -17.07 3.65
CA GLN A 29 6.74 -16.57 2.41
C GLN A 29 5.39 -16.00 2.80
N LYS A 30 5.27 -14.68 2.71
CA LYS A 30 4.00 -14.00 2.89
C LYS A 30 3.10 -14.49 1.75
N LEU A 31 2.34 -15.54 2.04
CA LEU A 31 1.28 -16.01 1.17
C LEU A 31 0.32 -14.82 1.04
N TYR A 32 0.35 -14.12 -0.09
CA TYR A 32 -0.59 -13.05 -0.38
C TYR A 32 -1.96 -13.71 -0.58
N ALA A 33 -2.65 -13.95 0.53
CA ALA A 33 -3.92 -14.63 0.55
C ALA A 33 -4.97 -13.72 -0.07
N LYS A 34 -5.40 -14.09 -1.29
CA LYS A 34 -6.63 -13.65 -1.97
C LYS A 34 -6.70 -12.16 -2.33
N THR A 35 -6.56 -11.88 -3.63
CA THR A 35 -6.83 -10.56 -4.21
C THR A 35 -8.33 -10.25 -4.19
N LYS A 36 -8.71 -9.06 -3.73
CA LYS A 36 -10.09 -8.54 -3.78
C LYS A 36 -10.08 -7.15 -4.40
N VAL A 37 -11.01 -6.87 -5.31
CA VAL A 37 -11.27 -5.51 -5.80
C VAL A 37 -12.07 -4.77 -4.73
N ILE A 38 -11.52 -3.64 -4.26
CA ILE A 38 -12.07 -2.83 -3.15
C ILE A 38 -12.68 -1.50 -3.61
N LEU A 39 -12.38 -1.09 -4.84
CA LEU A 39 -12.88 0.13 -5.47
C LEU A 39 -13.32 -0.26 -6.89
N ASP A 40 -14.63 -0.35 -7.11
CA ASP A 40 -15.25 -0.66 -8.39
C ASP A 40 -16.22 0.43 -8.82
N ASN A 41 -16.63 0.42 -10.09
CA ASN A 41 -17.59 1.36 -10.68
C ASN A 41 -17.24 2.86 -10.54
N LEU A 42 -15.96 3.19 -10.38
CA LEU A 42 -15.49 4.57 -10.34
C LEU A 42 -15.40 5.15 -11.76
N SER A 43 -15.84 6.40 -11.93
CA SER A 43 -15.73 7.13 -13.19
C SER A 43 -14.29 7.61 -13.40
N ARG A 44 -13.53 6.86 -14.22
CA ARG A 44 -12.16 7.17 -14.64
C ARG A 44 -11.23 7.53 -13.46
N PRO A 45 -11.05 6.62 -12.49
CA PRO A 45 -10.29 6.93 -11.30
C PRO A 45 -8.80 7.14 -11.60
N ALA A 46 -8.18 8.11 -10.95
CA ALA A 46 -6.73 8.25 -10.89
C ALA A 46 -6.26 8.24 -9.43
N ILE A 47 -5.29 7.38 -9.10
CA ILE A 47 -4.72 7.33 -7.75
C ILE A 47 -3.71 8.47 -7.62
N GLU A 48 -3.91 9.30 -6.60
CA GLU A 48 -3.03 10.43 -6.29
C GLU A 48 -1.97 10.03 -5.25
N ASN A 49 -2.39 9.34 -4.19
CA ASN A 49 -1.49 9.00 -3.08
C ASN A 49 -2.04 7.83 -2.22
N ILE A 50 -1.14 7.19 -1.47
CA ILE A 50 -1.46 6.23 -0.41
C ILE A 50 -0.68 6.66 0.84
N ASP A 51 -1.38 6.86 1.95
CA ASP A 51 -0.71 7.27 3.19
C ASP A 51 -0.13 6.10 4.00
N LYS A 52 0.51 6.41 5.13
CA LYS A 52 1.15 5.42 6.01
C LYS A 52 0.16 4.45 6.66
N GLN A 53 -1.13 4.80 6.71
CA GLN A 53 -2.22 3.97 7.21
C GLN A 53 -2.84 3.12 6.10
N GLY A 54 -2.38 3.28 4.84
CA GLY A 54 -2.92 2.58 3.68
C GLY A 54 -4.21 3.20 3.14
N ARG A 55 -4.60 4.40 3.58
CA ARG A 55 -5.75 5.11 3.01
C ARG A 55 -5.39 5.58 1.60
N ILE A 56 -6.28 5.33 0.65
CA ILE A 56 -6.06 5.59 -0.77
C ILE A 56 -6.76 6.89 -1.13
N TYR A 57 -6.02 7.84 -1.67
CA TYR A 57 -6.54 9.11 -2.15
C TYR A 57 -6.59 9.05 -3.68
N PHE A 58 -7.76 9.31 -4.25
CA PHE A 58 -7.98 9.19 -5.68
C PHE A 58 -8.95 10.25 -6.17
N THR A 59 -8.85 10.59 -7.45
CA THR A 59 -9.76 11.50 -8.13
C THR A 59 -10.74 10.71 -9.00
N THR A 60 -12.00 11.16 -9.05
CA THR A 60 -13.01 10.68 -10.00
C THR A 60 -13.55 11.85 -10.82
N TYR A 61 -13.80 11.62 -12.10
CA TYR A 61 -14.27 12.66 -13.01
C TYR A 61 -15.79 12.56 -13.21
N ASP A 62 -16.44 13.72 -13.33
CA ASP A 62 -17.84 13.76 -13.76
C ASP A 62 -17.94 13.13 -15.16
N THR A 63 -18.92 12.24 -15.34
CA THR A 63 -19.14 11.53 -16.61
C THR A 63 -19.45 12.46 -17.78
N LEU A 64 -19.97 13.66 -17.50
CA LEU A 64 -20.42 14.65 -18.47
C LEU A 64 -19.42 15.80 -18.65
N ASP A 65 -18.52 16.04 -17.69
CA ASP A 65 -17.61 17.18 -17.69
C ASP A 65 -16.25 16.83 -17.11
N LEU A 66 -15.26 16.61 -17.98
CA LEU A 66 -13.90 16.22 -17.59
C LEU A 66 -13.14 17.30 -16.81
N ASN A 67 -13.65 18.53 -16.77
CA ASN A 67 -13.06 19.59 -15.97
C ASN A 67 -13.57 19.56 -14.52
N LYS A 68 -14.58 18.74 -14.23
CA LYS A 68 -15.10 18.51 -12.89
C LYS A 68 -14.57 17.19 -12.35
N PHE A 69 -13.89 17.26 -11.22
CA PHE A 69 -13.43 16.08 -10.54
C PHE A 69 -13.60 16.19 -9.03
N THR A 70 -13.71 15.04 -8.39
CA THR A 70 -13.88 14.90 -6.95
C THR A 70 -12.64 14.19 -6.41
N LEU A 71 -12.02 14.76 -5.38
CA LEU A 71 -10.99 14.09 -4.60
C LEU A 71 -11.67 13.29 -3.50
N GLU A 72 -11.43 11.99 -3.48
CA GLU A 72 -12.01 11.02 -2.55
C GLU A 72 -10.93 10.28 -1.79
N ARG A 73 -11.29 9.75 -0.62
CA ARG A 73 -10.43 8.93 0.24
C ARG A 73 -11.11 7.62 0.57
N PHE A 74 -10.48 6.51 0.22
CA PHE A 74 -10.85 5.19 0.71
C PHE A 74 -10.07 4.82 1.97
N ASP A 75 -10.78 4.40 3.01
CA ASP A 75 -10.19 3.87 4.23
C ASP A 75 -10.32 2.33 4.26
N PRO A 76 -9.21 1.57 4.20
CA PRO A 76 -9.25 0.12 4.15
C PRO A 76 -9.68 -0.54 5.47
N ILE A 77 -9.61 0.17 6.60
CA ILE A 77 -10.01 -0.33 7.91
C ILE A 77 -11.53 -0.30 8.02
N THR A 78 -12.15 0.80 7.57
CA THR A 78 -13.62 0.97 7.63
C THR A 78 -14.34 0.50 6.38
N GLY A 79 -13.63 0.38 5.25
CA GLY A 79 -14.18 0.06 3.94
C GLY A 79 -15.01 1.19 3.33
N LYS A 80 -14.87 2.43 3.82
CA LYS A 80 -15.67 3.58 3.38
C LYS A 80 -14.88 4.48 2.43
N VAL A 81 -15.62 5.11 1.52
CA VAL A 81 -15.15 6.21 0.66
C VAL A 81 -15.71 7.52 1.21
N GLU A 82 -14.83 8.52 1.37
CA GLU A 82 -15.18 9.87 1.80
C GLU A 82 -14.81 10.88 0.72
N GLU A 83 -15.76 11.74 0.35
CA GLU A 83 -15.51 12.91 -0.49
C GLU A 83 -14.77 13.98 0.33
N LEU A 84 -13.62 14.42 -0.18
CA LEU A 84 -12.81 15.46 0.46
C LEU A 84 -13.05 16.82 -0.18
N VAL A 85 -13.02 16.89 -1.51
CA VAL A 85 -13.10 18.15 -2.28
C VAL A 85 -13.77 17.91 -3.63
N LYS A 86 -14.64 18.83 -4.05
CA LYS A 86 -15.13 18.93 -5.43
C LYS A 86 -14.51 20.12 -6.14
N ILE A 87 -13.83 19.86 -7.25
CA ILE A 87 -13.24 20.90 -8.09
C ILE A 87 -14.12 21.05 -9.33
N GLN A 88 -14.55 22.28 -9.59
CA GLN A 88 -15.28 22.66 -10.78
C GLN A 88 -14.50 23.76 -11.51
N PRO A 89 -14.53 23.80 -12.85
CA PRO A 89 -13.85 24.87 -13.57
C PRO A 89 -14.49 26.20 -13.20
N CYS A 90 -13.65 27.18 -12.83
CA CYS A 90 -14.08 28.56 -12.71
C CYS A 90 -14.61 29.00 -14.08
N ARG A 91 -15.89 29.39 -14.18
CA ARG A 91 -16.39 30.11 -15.36
C ARG A 91 -15.63 31.43 -15.45
N ILE A 92 -14.61 31.49 -16.29
CA ILE A 92 -14.05 32.76 -16.74
C ILE A 92 -15.19 33.43 -17.53
N ARG A 93 -15.76 34.52 -16.99
CA ARG A 93 -16.66 35.36 -17.76
C ARG A 93 -15.80 36.05 -18.82
N GLU A 94 -15.71 35.46 -20.01
CA GLU A 94 -15.30 36.22 -21.19
C GLU A 94 -16.31 37.35 -21.41
N GLY A 95 -15.80 38.57 -21.61
CA GLY A 95 -16.57 39.67 -22.17
C GLY A 95 -17.05 40.72 -21.17
N ARG A 96 -16.25 41.77 -21.01
CA ARG A 96 -16.76 43.14 -21.13
C ARG A 96 -15.72 43.96 -21.89
N GLU A 97 -15.69 43.82 -23.21
CA GLU A 97 -15.16 44.89 -24.05
C GLU A 97 -16.04 46.11 -23.78
N ILE A 98 -15.41 47.14 -23.22
CA ILE A 98 -15.99 48.45 -23.05
C ILE A 98 -15.74 49.15 -24.38
N HIS A 99 -16.76 49.23 -25.22
CA HIS A 99 -16.78 50.14 -26.36
C HIS A 99 -16.82 51.59 -25.89
#